data_AF-A0A9R0YZD0-F1
#
_entry.id   AF-A0A9R0YZD0-F1
#
_cell.length_a   1.000
_cell.length_b   1.000
_cell.length_c   1.000
_cell.angle_alpha   90.00
_cell.angle_beta   90.00
_cell.angle_gamma   90.00
#
_symmetry.space_group_name_H-M   'P 1'
#
loop_
_entity.id
_entity.type
_entity.pdbx_description
1 polymer ?
#
loop_
_entity_poly.entity_id
_entity_poly.type
_entity_poly.pdbx_seq_one_letter_code
_entity_poly.pdbx_strand_id
1 'polypeptide(L)'
;MNSIAHLCCSSFNGHIYNIRALDMVHSRQLFHTRLFKSDEDCPSYLQEISEQILEKCDGLPLAIIAISGLLANTERTKNIWNQVKDSIGRALERNPSVEGMMKILSLSYFDLPPYLKTCLLYLSIYLEDSTIEKKGLIRRWIAEGFIHREGRYTAYELGERCFNELLNRGLIQPAETNLYGIGEELSSS
;
A
#
# COMPACT_ATOMS: atom_id res chain seq x y z
N MET A 1 1.48 -12.04 -16.20
CA MET A 1 2.61 -12.61 -15.42
C MET A 1 3.27 -13.81 -16.10
N ASN A 2 2.53 -14.75 -16.72
CA ASN A 2 3.12 -15.96 -17.33
C ASN A 2 4.22 -15.69 -18.37
N SER A 3 4.10 -14.63 -19.18
CA SER A 3 5.06 -14.34 -20.25
C SER A 3 6.50 -14.08 -19.76
N ILE A 4 6.68 -13.48 -18.59
CA ILE A 4 8.04 -13.18 -18.05
C ILE A 4 8.63 -14.44 -17.43
N ALA A 5 7.84 -15.20 -16.68
CA ALA A 5 8.28 -16.47 -16.08
C ALA A 5 8.76 -17.46 -17.15
N HIS A 6 8.08 -17.54 -18.30
CA HIS A 6 8.51 -18.38 -19.42
C HIS A 6 9.83 -17.93 -20.06
N LEU A 7 10.10 -16.62 -20.13
CA LEU A 7 11.35 -16.08 -20.66
C LEU A 7 12.55 -16.31 -19.74
N CYS A 8 12.34 -16.40 -18.43
CA CYS A 8 13.41 -16.72 -17.46
C CYS A 8 13.67 -18.23 -17.35
N CYS A 9 12.64 -19.08 -17.51
CA CYS A 9 12.78 -20.53 -17.42
C CYS A 9 13.47 -21.18 -18.64
N SER A 10 13.66 -20.49 -19.77
CA SER A 10 14.41 -21.07 -20.90
C SER A 10 15.89 -21.30 -20.57
N SER A 11 16.42 -20.64 -19.54
CA SER A 11 17.82 -20.70 -19.12
C SER A 11 18.08 -21.60 -17.92
N PHE A 12 17.01 -22.11 -17.27
CA PHE A 12 17.08 -22.88 -16.03
C PHE A 12 16.04 -24.00 -16.08
N ASN A 13 16.45 -25.25 -15.85
CA ASN A 13 15.59 -26.43 -15.88
C ASN A 13 14.61 -26.52 -14.68
N GLY A 14 14.03 -25.39 -14.29
CA GLY A 14 13.14 -25.21 -13.14
C GLY A 14 11.66 -25.31 -13.52
N HIS A 15 10.82 -25.47 -12.50
CA HIS A 15 9.36 -25.50 -12.66
C HIS A 15 8.77 -24.09 -12.46
N ILE A 16 7.81 -23.71 -13.30
CA ILE A 16 7.05 -22.47 -13.13
C ILE A 16 5.98 -22.71 -12.07
N TYR A 17 6.14 -22.04 -10.93
CA TYR A 17 5.09 -21.98 -9.92
C TYR A 17 4.23 -20.74 -10.15
N ASN A 18 2.96 -20.96 -10.51
CA ASN A 18 1.99 -19.88 -10.63
C ASN A 18 1.40 -19.58 -9.25
N ILE A 19 1.79 -18.45 -8.67
CA ILE A 19 1.17 -17.93 -7.45
C ILE A 19 -0.30 -17.63 -7.75
N ARG A 20 -1.19 -18.22 -6.97
CA ARG A 20 -2.64 -18.01 -7.10
C ARG A 20 -3.04 -16.72 -6.40
N ALA A 21 -4.06 -16.05 -6.93
CA ALA A 21 -4.76 -14.99 -6.22
C ALA A 21 -5.35 -15.51 -4.90
N LEU A 22 -5.51 -14.62 -3.92
CA LEU A 22 -6.18 -14.94 -2.67
C LEU A 22 -7.65 -15.25 -2.94
N ASP A 23 -8.20 -16.24 -2.25
CA ASP A 23 -9.65 -16.41 -2.22
C ASP A 23 -10.31 -15.28 -1.41
N MET A 24 -11.64 -15.23 -1.45
CA MET A 24 -12.41 -14.20 -0.76
C MET A 24 -12.21 -14.22 0.76
N VAL A 25 -11.96 -15.37 1.37
CA VAL A 25 -11.75 -15.50 2.82
C VAL A 25 -10.44 -14.84 3.22
N HIS A 26 -9.34 -15.20 2.56
CA HIS A 26 -8.03 -14.61 2.81
C HIS A 26 -7.96 -13.13 2.39
N SER A 27 -8.69 -12.76 1.34
CA SER A 27 -8.82 -11.36 0.91
C SER A 27 -9.50 -10.50 1.98
N ARG A 28 -10.60 -10.98 2.57
CA ARG A 28 -11.28 -10.31 3.69
C ARG A 28 -10.38 -10.21 4.91
N GLN A 29 -9.68 -11.28 5.24
CA GLN A 29 -8.74 -11.29 6.36
C GLN A 29 -7.66 -10.22 6.18
N LEU A 30 -7.00 -10.17 5.02
CA LEU A 30 -5.98 -9.18 4.70
C LEU A 30 -6.53 -7.74 4.76
N PHE A 31 -7.70 -7.51 4.18
CA PHE A 31 -8.36 -6.20 4.13
C PHE A 31 -8.75 -5.71 5.53
N HIS A 32 -9.39 -6.55 6.33
CA HIS A 32 -9.81 -6.18 7.68
C HIS A 32 -8.63 -5.97 8.62
N THR A 33 -7.62 -6.84 8.57
CA THR A 33 -6.42 -6.74 9.43
C THR A 33 -5.71 -5.39 9.25
N ARG A 34 -5.82 -4.79 8.06
CA ARG A 34 -5.17 -3.53 7.74
C ARG A 34 -6.05 -2.29 8.00
N LEU A 35 -7.37 -2.46 8.02
CA LEU A 35 -8.35 -1.37 8.18
C LEU A 35 -8.87 -1.19 9.60
N PHE A 36 -8.96 -2.29 10.33
CA PHE A 36 -9.55 -2.35 11.65
C PHE A 36 -8.50 -2.83 12.65
N LYS A 37 -8.61 -2.35 13.89
CA LYS A 37 -7.79 -2.87 14.98
C LYS A 37 -8.23 -4.31 15.29
N SER A 38 -7.39 -5.07 16.00
CA SER A 38 -7.66 -6.47 16.33
C SER A 38 -8.94 -6.68 17.16
N ASP A 39 -9.45 -5.63 17.79
CA ASP A 39 -10.67 -5.58 18.59
C ASP A 39 -11.86 -4.88 17.88
N GLU A 40 -11.67 -4.39 16.65
CA GLU A 40 -12.70 -3.71 15.85
C GLU A 40 -13.19 -4.63 14.72
N ASP A 41 -14.50 -4.85 14.67
CA ASP A 41 -15.15 -5.48 13.51
C ASP A 41 -15.49 -4.44 12.43
N CYS A 42 -15.57 -4.91 11.19
CA CYS A 42 -16.11 -4.12 10.09
C CYS A 42 -17.57 -3.72 10.42
N PRO A 43 -17.91 -2.41 10.43
CA PRO A 43 -19.27 -1.99 10.70
C PRO A 43 -20.25 -2.62 9.71
N SER A 44 -21.39 -3.13 10.20
CA SER A 44 -22.37 -3.86 9.37
C SER A 44 -22.84 -3.07 8.15
N TYR A 45 -22.92 -1.75 8.26
CA TYR A 45 -23.32 -0.87 7.17
C TYR A 45 -22.24 -0.72 6.08
N LEU A 46 -20.98 -1.11 6.33
CA LEU A 46 -19.91 -1.11 5.33
C LEU A 46 -19.68 -2.50 4.73
N GLN A 47 -20.12 -3.56 5.38
CA GLN A 47 -19.83 -4.95 5.00
C GLN A 47 -20.11 -5.25 3.52
N GLU A 48 -21.28 -4.87 3.01
CA GLU A 48 -21.66 -5.08 1.60
C GLU A 48 -20.73 -4.32 0.64
N ILE A 49 -20.37 -3.06 0.97
CA ILE A 49 -19.49 -2.25 0.13
C ILE A 49 -18.05 -2.80 0.19
N SER A 50 -17.60 -3.27 1.35
CA SER A 50 -16.30 -3.95 1.52
C SER A 50 -16.19 -5.17 0.61
N GLU A 51 -17.24 -6.00 0.54
CA GLU A 51 -17.25 -7.18 -0.34
C GLU A 51 -17.17 -6.79 -1.81
N GLN A 52 -17.94 -5.78 -2.25
CA GLN A 52 -17.88 -5.27 -3.63
C GLN A 52 -16.51 -4.66 -3.98
N ILE A 53 -15.82 -4.03 -3.02
CA ILE A 53 -14.46 -3.54 -3.22
C ILE A 53 -13.49 -4.70 -3.38
N LEU A 54 -13.60 -5.74 -2.54
CA LEU A 54 -12.76 -6.92 -2.61
C LEU A 54 -12.92 -7.72 -3.92
N GLU A 55 -14.15 -7.83 -4.42
CA GLU A 55 -14.42 -8.42 -5.74
C GLU A 55 -13.67 -7.67 -6.85
N LYS A 56 -13.59 -6.34 -6.77
CA LYS A 56 -12.84 -5.53 -7.74
C LYS A 56 -11.32 -5.66 -7.60
N CYS A 57 -10.81 -6.04 -6.43
CA CYS A 57 -9.39 -6.31 -6.23
C CYS A 57 -8.95 -7.67 -6.78
N ASP A 58 -9.89 -8.55 -7.16
CA ASP A 58 -9.66 -9.85 -7.80
C ASP A 58 -8.63 -10.74 -7.07
N GLY A 59 -8.65 -10.69 -5.74
CA GLY A 59 -7.75 -11.47 -4.88
C GLY A 59 -6.28 -11.07 -4.96
N LEU A 60 -5.94 -9.94 -5.59
CA LEU A 60 -4.56 -9.47 -5.73
C LEU A 60 -4.11 -8.79 -4.42
N PRO A 61 -3.11 -9.34 -3.69
CA PRO A 61 -2.74 -8.82 -2.38
C PRO A 61 -2.34 -7.34 -2.39
N LEU A 62 -1.60 -6.92 -3.43
CA LEU A 62 -1.12 -5.54 -3.54
C LEU A 62 -2.27 -4.53 -3.77
N ALA A 63 -3.30 -4.91 -4.54
CA ALA A 63 -4.50 -4.09 -4.71
C ALA A 63 -5.27 -3.97 -3.38
N ILE A 64 -5.45 -5.08 -2.67
CA ILE A 64 -6.14 -5.11 -1.38
C ILE A 64 -5.41 -4.22 -0.37
N ILE A 65 -4.07 -4.32 -0.30
CA ILE A 65 -3.23 -3.51 0.59
C ILE A 65 -3.38 -2.02 0.28
N ALA A 66 -3.27 -1.64 -0.99
CA ALA A 66 -3.34 -0.24 -1.41
C ALA A 66 -4.71 0.39 -1.13
N ILE A 67 -5.80 -0.34 -1.42
CA ILE A 67 -7.16 0.14 -1.14
C ILE A 67 -7.46 0.17 0.36
N SER A 68 -6.96 -0.80 1.13
CA SER A 68 -7.05 -0.76 2.60
C SER A 68 -6.33 0.47 3.16
N GLY A 69 -5.13 0.77 2.66
CA GLY A 69 -4.36 1.95 3.05
C GLY A 69 -5.05 3.26 2.67
N LEU A 70 -5.69 3.32 1.50
CA LEU A 70 -6.53 4.46 1.09
C LEU A 70 -7.71 4.63 2.06
N LEU A 71 -8.51 3.57 2.25
CA LEU A 71 -9.71 3.62 3.07
C LEU A 71 -9.44 3.91 4.55
N ALA A 72 -8.30 3.48 5.08
CA ALA A 72 -7.87 3.77 6.45
C ALA A 72 -7.69 5.27 6.71
N ASN A 73 -7.48 6.07 5.66
CA ASN A 73 -7.30 7.52 5.72
C ASN A 73 -8.55 8.30 5.24
N THR A 74 -9.67 7.61 5.03
CA THR A 74 -10.94 8.22 4.64
C THR A 74 -11.99 8.07 5.73
N GLU A 75 -13.01 8.94 5.75
CA GLU A 75 -14.11 8.77 6.70
C GLU A 75 -14.88 7.48 6.41
N ARG A 76 -15.24 6.75 7.48
CA ARG A 76 -15.98 5.48 7.42
C ARG A 76 -17.46 5.70 7.16
N THR A 77 -17.80 6.29 6.01
CA THR A 77 -19.19 6.51 5.59
C THR A 77 -19.50 5.71 4.33
N LYS A 78 -20.75 5.24 4.19
CA LYS A 78 -21.21 4.56 2.98
C LYS A 78 -20.94 5.37 1.71
N ASN A 79 -21.08 6.69 1.77
CA ASN A 79 -20.91 7.55 0.61
C ASN A 79 -19.45 7.52 0.12
N ILE A 80 -18.50 7.79 1.00
CA ILE A 80 -17.07 7.82 0.64
C ILE A 80 -16.59 6.45 0.17
N TRP A 81 -17.02 5.37 0.84
CA TRP A 81 -16.64 4.01 0.43
C TRP A 81 -17.23 3.62 -0.93
N ASN A 82 -18.45 4.06 -1.26
CA ASN A 82 -19.00 3.89 -2.60
C ASN A 82 -18.21 4.69 -3.64
N GLN A 83 -17.76 5.91 -3.34
CA GLN A 83 -16.92 6.69 -4.26
C GLN A 83 -15.59 5.99 -4.55
N VAL A 84 -14.97 5.38 -3.54
CA VAL A 84 -13.76 4.56 -3.73
C VAL A 84 -14.06 3.36 -4.62
N LYS A 85 -15.12 2.59 -4.31
CA LYS A 85 -15.58 1.46 -5.13
C LYS A 85 -15.79 1.85 -6.59
N ASP A 86 -16.47 2.97 -6.85
CA ASP A 86 -16.76 3.45 -8.20
C ASP A 86 -15.50 3.95 -8.91
N SER A 87 -14.55 4.52 -8.17
CA SER A 87 -13.24 4.92 -8.71
C SER A 87 -12.40 3.72 -9.13
N ILE A 88 -12.45 2.62 -8.38
CA ILE A 88 -11.85 1.33 -8.79
C ILE A 88 -12.54 0.80 -10.06
N GLY A 89 -13.88 0.84 -10.12
CA GLY A 89 -14.63 0.44 -11.30
C GLY A 89 -14.20 1.20 -12.56
N ARG A 90 -14.17 2.53 -12.49
CA ARG A 90 -13.72 3.40 -13.59
C ARG A 90 -12.26 3.16 -13.99
N ALA A 91 -11.39 2.85 -13.03
CA ALA A 91 -10.01 2.48 -13.29
C ALA A 91 -9.91 1.18 -14.12
N LEU A 92 -10.69 0.16 -13.74
CA LEU A 92 -10.68 -1.16 -14.38
C LEU A 92 -11.37 -1.19 -15.75
N GLU A 93 -12.47 -0.46 -15.93
CA GLU A 93 -13.18 -0.33 -17.21
C GLU A 93 -12.28 0.18 -18.35
N ARG A 94 -11.21 0.91 -18.00
CA ARG A 94 -10.29 1.52 -18.96
C ARG A 94 -9.13 0.61 -19.39
N ASN A 95 -8.95 -0.60 -18.84
CA ASN A 95 -8.08 -1.71 -19.34
C ASN A 95 -7.89 -2.79 -18.24
N PRO A 96 -8.16 -4.08 -18.50
CA PRO A 96 -8.10 -5.15 -17.49
C PRO A 96 -6.71 -5.82 -17.28
N SER A 97 -5.61 -5.19 -17.70
CA SER A 97 -4.26 -5.78 -17.67
C SER A 97 -3.41 -5.30 -16.46
N VAL A 98 -2.07 -5.43 -16.53
CA VAL A 98 -1.11 -4.79 -15.60
C VAL A 98 -1.43 -3.31 -15.37
N GLU A 99 -2.00 -2.65 -16.38
CA GLU A 99 -2.47 -1.28 -16.29
C GLU A 99 -3.67 -1.09 -15.34
N GLY A 100 -4.53 -2.10 -15.18
CA GLY A 100 -5.60 -2.11 -14.18
C GLY A 100 -5.05 -2.07 -12.76
N MET A 101 -4.02 -2.89 -12.46
CA MET A 101 -3.31 -2.83 -11.18
C MET A 101 -2.67 -1.45 -10.98
N MET A 102 -1.93 -0.95 -11.98
CA MET A 102 -1.30 0.37 -11.89
C MET A 102 -2.31 1.48 -11.59
N LYS A 103 -3.51 1.41 -12.19
CA LYS A 103 -4.58 2.37 -11.92
C LYS A 103 -5.16 2.24 -10.51
N ILE A 104 -5.36 1.02 -9.99
CA ILE A 104 -5.78 0.82 -8.59
C ILE A 104 -4.75 1.44 -7.64
N LEU A 105 -3.46 1.13 -7.84
CA LEU A 105 -2.38 1.68 -7.02
C LEU A 105 -2.28 3.20 -7.12
N SER A 106 -2.56 3.76 -8.31
CA SER A 106 -2.54 5.21 -8.50
C SER A 106 -3.59 5.94 -7.65
N LEU A 107 -4.69 5.30 -7.26
CA LEU A 107 -5.69 5.89 -6.36
C LEU A 107 -5.07 6.24 -5.01
N SER A 108 -4.26 5.33 -4.45
CA SER A 108 -3.55 5.56 -3.19
C SER A 108 -2.51 6.67 -3.32
N TYR A 109 -1.92 6.89 -4.51
CA TYR A 109 -1.02 8.01 -4.78
C TYR A 109 -1.78 9.34 -4.90
N PHE A 110 -2.88 9.38 -5.66
CA PHE A 110 -3.60 10.63 -5.91
C PHE A 110 -4.27 11.19 -4.66
N ASP A 111 -4.65 10.33 -3.71
CA ASP A 111 -5.19 10.71 -2.40
C ASP A 111 -4.14 11.35 -1.46
N LEU A 112 -2.84 11.18 -1.73
CA LEU A 112 -1.81 11.72 -0.85
C LEU A 112 -1.83 13.26 -0.78
N PRO A 113 -1.63 13.84 0.41
CA PRO A 113 -1.26 15.23 0.57
C PRO A 113 0.02 15.57 -0.23
N PRO A 114 0.21 16.83 -0.66
CA PRO A 114 1.37 17.23 -1.46
C PRO A 114 2.73 16.87 -0.84
N TYR A 115 2.90 17.03 0.48
CA TYR A 115 4.17 16.72 1.15
C TYR A 115 4.52 15.22 1.08
N LEU A 116 3.52 14.33 1.25
CA LEU A 116 3.73 12.88 1.12
C LEU A 116 4.05 12.47 -0.32
N LYS A 117 3.41 13.12 -1.31
CA LYS A 117 3.73 12.87 -2.73
C LYS A 117 5.20 13.16 -3.00
N THR A 118 5.72 14.29 -2.53
CA THR A 118 7.13 14.65 -2.69
C THR A 118 8.05 13.63 -2.02
N CYS A 119 7.77 13.27 -0.77
CA CYS A 119 8.57 12.28 -0.04
C CYS A 119 8.56 10.90 -0.69
N LEU A 120 7.41 10.44 -1.19
CA LEU A 120 7.29 9.17 -1.92
C LEU A 120 8.04 9.20 -3.25
N LEU A 121 7.89 10.29 -4.03
CA LEU A 121 8.57 10.43 -5.32
C LEU A 121 10.09 10.43 -5.17
N TYR A 122 10.62 10.98 -4.06
CA TYR A 122 12.05 10.93 -3.78
C TYR A 122 12.62 9.50 -3.72
N LEU A 123 11.79 8.50 -3.42
CA LEU A 123 12.24 7.10 -3.43
C LEU A 123 12.66 6.60 -4.82
N SER A 124 12.26 7.29 -5.90
CA SER A 124 12.62 6.90 -7.27
C SER A 124 14.11 7.06 -7.60
N ILE A 125 14.91 7.69 -6.73
CA ILE A 125 16.36 7.81 -6.90
C ILE A 125 17.10 6.54 -6.49
N TYR A 126 16.47 5.69 -5.69
CA TYR A 126 17.04 4.44 -5.23
C TYR A 126 16.95 3.38 -6.33
N LEU A 127 17.88 2.44 -6.33
CA LEU A 127 17.85 1.33 -7.26
C LEU A 127 16.65 0.43 -6.98
N GLU A 128 16.13 -0.20 -8.03
CA GLU A 128 15.10 -1.24 -7.91
C GLU A 128 15.58 -2.34 -6.95
N ASP A 129 14.67 -2.80 -6.08
CA ASP A 129 14.90 -3.82 -5.05
C ASP A 129 15.99 -3.50 -4.00
N SER A 130 16.41 -2.25 -3.86
CA SER A 130 17.36 -1.84 -2.81
C SER A 130 16.69 -1.57 -1.46
N THR A 131 17.33 -2.00 -0.37
CA THR A 131 16.89 -1.68 0.99
C THR A 131 17.25 -0.25 1.36
N ILE A 132 16.27 0.50 1.86
CA ILE A 132 16.44 1.90 2.25
C ILE A 132 16.43 2.03 3.78
N GLU A 133 17.51 2.56 4.34
CA GLU A 133 17.58 2.84 5.78
C GLU A 133 16.65 4.01 6.16
N LYS A 134 15.70 3.77 7.08
CA LYS A 134 14.73 4.76 7.56
C LYS A 134 15.39 6.08 8.00
N LYS A 135 16.39 6.01 8.86
CA LYS A 135 17.08 7.19 9.41
C LYS A 135 17.76 8.00 8.31
N GLY A 136 18.41 7.32 7.36
CA GLY A 136 19.05 7.94 6.21
C GLY A 136 18.06 8.64 5.28
N LEU A 137 16.92 8.00 5.00
CA LEU A 137 15.85 8.56 4.17
C LEU A 137 15.26 9.84 4.79
N ILE A 138 14.94 9.81 6.09
CA ILE A 138 14.39 10.98 6.79
C ILE A 138 15.37 12.15 6.75
N ARG A 139 16.66 11.91 7.00
CA ARG A 139 17.70 12.95 6.92
C ARG A 139 17.79 13.57 5.52
N ARG A 140 17.62 12.76 4.47
CA ARG A 140 17.60 13.25 3.08
C ARG A 140 16.37 14.12 2.80
N TRP A 141 15.17 13.70 3.20
CA TRP A 141 13.97 14.55 3.06
C TRP A 141 14.10 15.91 3.77
N ILE A 142 14.78 15.95 4.92
CA ILE A 142 15.07 17.19 5.64
C ILE A 142 16.10 18.04 4.88
N ALA A 143 17.18 17.42 4.38
CA ALA A 143 18.24 18.11 3.64
C ALA A 143 17.72 18.72 2.32
N GLU A 144 16.80 18.03 1.63
CA GLU A 144 16.10 18.52 0.44
C GLU A 144 15.04 19.59 0.74
N GLY A 145 14.74 19.84 2.03
CA GLY A 145 13.77 20.84 2.46
C GLY A 145 12.30 20.41 2.30
N PHE A 146 12.03 19.15 1.97
CA PHE A 146 10.66 18.61 1.92
C PHE A 146 10.01 18.58 3.30
N ILE A 147 10.84 18.43 4.32
CA ILE A 147 10.42 18.41 5.72
C ILE A 147 11.24 19.42 6.49
N HIS A 148 10.58 20.45 6.99
CA HIS A 148 11.17 21.49 7.80
C HIS A 148 10.49 21.54 9.17
N ARG A 149 11.14 22.20 10.13
CA ARG A 149 10.55 22.40 11.46
C ARG A 149 9.22 23.15 11.34
N GLU A 150 8.21 22.69 12.04
CA GLU A 150 6.89 23.34 12.07
C GLU A 150 6.30 23.29 13.49
N GLY A 151 5.96 24.47 14.01
CA GLY A 151 5.43 24.62 15.37
C GLY A 151 6.35 24.01 16.43
N ARG A 152 5.80 23.07 17.21
CA ARG A 152 6.50 22.41 18.32
C ARG A 152 7.32 21.19 17.90
N TYR A 153 7.15 20.69 16.67
CA TYR A 153 7.78 19.46 16.21
C TYR A 153 9.10 19.74 15.52
N THR A 154 10.09 18.90 15.80
CA THR A 154 11.35 18.87 15.07
C THR A 154 11.13 18.37 13.64
N ALA A 155 12.01 18.75 12.73
CA ALA A 155 11.96 18.25 11.35
C ALA A 155 12.08 16.71 11.30
N TYR A 156 12.82 16.11 12.24
CA TYR A 156 12.95 14.66 12.33
C TYR A 156 11.64 13.98 12.76
N GLU A 157 10.95 14.49 13.78
CA GLU A 157 9.64 13.96 14.20
C GLU A 157 8.59 14.06 13.07
N LEU A 158 8.62 15.15 12.29
CA LEU A 158 7.76 15.29 11.11
C LEU A 158 8.16 14.30 10.01
N GLY A 159 9.46 14.04 9.86
CA GLY A 159 10.00 12.98 9.00
C GLY A 159 9.52 11.58 9.37
N GLU A 160 9.51 11.26 10.66
CA GLU A 160 9.00 9.98 11.14
C GLU A 160 7.51 9.83 10.89
N ARG A 161 6.72 10.91 11.07
CA ARG A 161 5.29 10.89 10.74
C ARG A 161 5.05 10.64 9.26
N CYS A 162 5.78 11.35 8.40
CA CYS A 162 5.72 11.14 6.96
C CYS A 162 6.05 9.69 6.59
N PHE A 163 7.14 9.14 7.13
CA PHE A 163 7.53 7.75 6.91
C PHE A 163 6.43 6.76 7.35
N ASN A 164 5.93 6.92 8.58
CA ASN A 164 4.91 6.05 9.13
C ASN A 164 3.59 6.14 8.36
N GLU A 165 3.23 7.32 7.85
CA GLU A 165 2.01 7.48 7.04
C GLU A 165 2.12 6.76 5.69
N LEU A 166 3.27 6.86 5.01
CA LEU A 166 3.52 6.09 3.78
C LEU A 166 3.48 4.57 4.04
N LEU A 167 4.02 4.12 5.18
CA LEU A 167 3.99 2.73 5.60
C LEU A 167 2.56 2.24 5.87
N ASN A 168 1.79 3.00 6.65
CA ASN A 168 0.40 2.69 6.99
C ASN A 168 -0.48 2.64 5.74
N ARG A 169 -0.24 3.54 4.77
CA ARG A 169 -0.90 3.54 3.45
C ARG A 169 -0.45 2.39 2.54
N GLY A 170 0.55 1.61 2.94
CA GLY A 170 1.08 0.47 2.16
C GLY A 170 1.87 0.87 0.92
N LEU A 171 2.37 2.11 0.87
CA LEU A 171 3.14 2.64 -0.26
C LEU A 171 4.65 2.40 -0.12
N ILE A 172 5.08 2.10 1.11
CA ILE A 172 6.39 1.53 1.42
C ILE A 172 6.19 0.28 2.29
N GLN A 173 7.16 -0.62 2.26
CA GLN A 173 7.12 -1.88 3.01
C GLN A 173 8.41 -2.06 3.82
N PRO A 174 8.34 -2.71 5.00
CA PRO A 174 9.53 -3.05 5.77
C PRO A 174 10.35 -4.10 5.01
N ALA A 175 11.67 -3.95 5.02
CA ALA A 175 12.58 -4.89 4.37
C ALA A 175 12.72 -6.21 5.16
N GLU A 176 12.58 -6.14 6.48
CA GLU A 176 12.62 -7.29 7.37
C GLU A 176 11.25 -7.43 8.05
N THR A 177 10.51 -8.45 7.64
CA THR A 177 9.43 -9.04 8.44
C THR A 177 9.99 -10.32 9.04
N ASN A 178 10.07 -10.37 10.36
CA ASN A 178 10.34 -11.57 11.13
C ASN A 178 9.38 -12.70 10.68
N LEU A 179 9.75 -13.96 10.92
CA LEU A 179 9.10 -15.19 10.43
C LEU A 179 7.56 -15.31 10.68
N TYR A 180 6.97 -14.35 11.39
CA TYR A 180 5.54 -14.26 11.73
C TYR A 180 4.79 -13.11 11.04
N GLY A 181 5.43 -12.35 10.13
CA GLY A 181 4.77 -11.27 9.39
C GLY A 181 4.35 -10.06 10.23
N ILE A 182 4.74 -10.01 11.50
CA ILE A 182 4.64 -8.83 12.35
C ILE A 182 5.90 -8.02 12.06
N GLY A 183 5.77 -6.88 11.40
CA GLY A 183 6.90 -5.95 11.30
C GLY A 183 7.35 -5.59 12.71
N GLU A 184 8.65 -5.63 12.99
CA GLU A 184 9.17 -5.14 14.26
C GLU A 184 8.52 -3.79 14.58
N GLU A 185 7.83 -3.72 15.71
CA GLU A 185 7.70 -2.44 16.41
C GLU A 185 9.13 -1.93 16.54
N LEU A 186 9.48 -0.96 15.70
CA LEU A 186 10.76 -0.26 15.69
C LEU A 186 10.86 0.52 16.99
N SER A 187 11.10 -0.20 18.07
CA SER A 187 11.53 0.32 19.35
C SER A 187 12.98 0.76 19.17
N SER A 188 13.13 2.07 19.07
CA SER A 188 14.23 2.87 19.59
C SER A 188 15.60 2.17 19.70
N SER A 189 16.46 2.40 18.70
CA SER A 189 17.91 2.63 18.87
C SER A 189 18.43 3.35 17.64
#